data_AF-A0A7J4E536-F1
#
_entry.id   AF-A0A7J4E536-F1
#
_cell.length_a   1.000
_cell.length_b   1.000
_cell.length_c   1.000
_cell.angle_alpha   90.00
_cell.angle_beta   90.00
_cell.angle_gamma   90.00
#
_symmetry.space_group_name_H-M   'P 1'
#
loop_
_entity.id
_entity.type
_entity.pdbx_description
1 polymer ?
#
loop_
_entity_poly.entity_id
_entity_poly.type
_entity_poly.pdbx_seq_one_letter_code
_entity_poly.pdbx_strand_id
1 'polypeptide(L)' 'PVRKGDTVRIMRGDYAGVEGKISEVDRKKLRVYVDGVTREKTSGTSIKMPIHPSKVMIVGLNLEDKWRAEALERKKG' A
#
# COMPACT_ATOMS: atom_id res chain seq x y z
N PRO A 1 -3.33 10.89 1.91
CA PRO A 1 -4.14 9.69 1.55
C PRO A 1 -3.23 8.65 0.90
N VAL A 2 -3.49 7.36 1.11
CA VAL A 2 -2.72 6.26 0.49
C VAL A 2 -2.97 6.25 -1.01
N ARG A 3 -1.91 6.19 -1.83
CA ARG A 3 -2.02 6.09 -3.29
C ARG A 3 -1.18 4.96 -3.87
N LYS A 4 -1.50 4.61 -5.11
CA LYS A 4 -0.67 3.72 -5.94
C LYS A 4 0.73 4.33 -6.05
N GLY A 5 1.74 3.50 -5.86
CA GLY A 5 3.14 3.89 -5.92
C GLY A 5 3.76 4.41 -4.63
N ASP A 6 2.99 4.61 -3.56
CA ASP A 6 3.58 4.83 -2.23
C ASP A 6 4.30 3.55 -1.77
N THR A 7 5.44 3.73 -1.09
CA THR A 7 6.19 2.63 -0.47
C THR A 7 5.67 2.42 0.94
N VAL A 8 5.32 1.18 1.24
CA VAL A 8 4.70 0.82 2.51
C VAL A 8 5.39 -0.36 3.18
N ARG A 9 5.29 -0.38 4.50
CA ARG A 9 5.72 -1.48 5.36
C ARG A 9 4.53 -2.07 6.08
N ILE A 10 4.42 -3.38 6.08
CA ILE A 10 3.38 -4.09 6.80
C ILE A 10 3.81 -4.23 8.25
N MET A 11 2.98 -3.75 9.18
CA MET A 11 3.29 -3.80 10.61
C MET A 11 2.73 -5.02 11.31
N ARG A 12 1.63 -5.59 10.81
CA ARG A 12 0.90 -6.67 11.48
C ARG A 12 0.40 -7.73 10.50
N GLY A 13 0.40 -8.99 10.94
CA GLY A 13 -0.07 -10.15 10.17
C GLY A 13 1.09 -11.04 9.68
N ASP A 14 0.78 -11.99 8.81
CA ASP A 14 1.73 -13.00 8.32
C ASP A 14 2.89 -12.40 7.51
N TYR A 15 2.70 -11.20 6.96
CA TYR A 15 3.68 -10.47 6.16
C TYR A 15 4.28 -9.28 6.92
N ALA A 16 4.22 -9.30 8.26
CA ALA A 16 4.80 -8.23 9.09
C ALA A 16 6.31 -8.10 8.84
N GLY A 17 6.78 -6.85 8.70
CA GLY A 17 8.17 -6.54 8.39
C GLY A 17 8.47 -6.45 6.89
N VAL A 18 7.59 -6.93 6.02
CA VAL A 18 7.75 -6.80 4.57
C VAL A 18 7.51 -5.36 4.14
N GLU A 19 8.44 -4.84 3.34
CA GLU A 19 8.34 -3.55 2.66
C GLU A 19 8.06 -3.78 1.18
N GLY A 20 7.19 -2.96 0.61
CA GLY A 20 6.82 -3.09 -0.78
C GLY A 20 6.08 -1.86 -1.30
N LYS A 21 5.97 -1.77 -2.62
CA LYS A 21 5.25 -0.70 -3.30
C LYS A 21 3.78 -1.05 -3.42
N ILE A 22 2.90 -0.05 -3.30
CA ILE A 22 1.47 -0.26 -3.54
C ILE A 22 1.21 -0.38 -5.04
N SER A 23 0.78 -1.56 -5.48
CA SER A 23 0.34 -1.78 -6.86
C SER A 23 -1.08 -1.26 -7.10
N GLU A 24 -1.98 -1.54 -6.16
CA GLU A 24 -3.38 -1.18 -6.30
C GLU A 24 -4.04 -0.82 -4.97
N VAL A 25 -4.97 0.13 -5.04
CA VAL A 25 -5.82 0.56 -3.92
C VAL A 25 -7.27 0.40 -4.35
N ASP A 26 -7.97 -0.55 -3.72
CA ASP A 26 -9.40 -0.72 -3.87
C ASP A 26 -10.12 0.11 -2.79
N ARG A 27 -10.66 1.24 -3.22
CA ARG A 27 -11.40 2.18 -2.35
C ARG A 27 -12.79 1.66 -1.99
N LYS A 28 -13.41 0.78 -2.78
CA LYS A 28 -14.73 0.21 -2.48
C LYS A 28 -14.64 -0.77 -1.32
N LYS A 29 -13.60 -1.60 -1.31
CA LYS A 29 -13.38 -2.62 -0.27
C LYS A 29 -12.39 -2.20 0.82
N LEU A 30 -11.88 -0.96 0.76
CA LEU A 30 -10.84 -0.43 1.66
C LEU A 30 -9.64 -1.39 1.80
N ARG A 31 -9.13 -1.88 0.66
CA ARG A 31 -8.04 -2.85 0.59
C ARG A 31 -6.90 -2.33 -0.27
N VAL A 32 -5.69 -2.69 0.12
CA VAL A 32 -4.45 -2.31 -0.55
C VAL A 32 -3.71 -3.58 -0.95
N TYR A 33 -3.15 -3.57 -2.15
CA TYR A 33 -2.33 -4.65 -2.68
C TYR A 33 -0.88 -4.18 -2.78
N VAL A 34 -0.01 -4.88 -2.08
CA VAL A 34 1.42 -4.57 -1.99
C VAL A 34 2.19 -5.55 -2.87
N ASP A 35 3.12 -5.05 -3.68
CA ASP A 35 4.01 -5.89 -4.48
C ASP A 35 4.98 -6.63 -3.55
N GLY A 36 5.14 -7.94 -3.79
CA GLY A 36 5.86 -8.86 -2.91
C GLY A 36 4.96 -9.62 -1.93
N VAL A 37 3.67 -9.25 -1.82
CA VAL A 37 2.69 -9.99 -1.02
C VAL A 37 1.73 -10.77 -1.92
N THR A 38 2.20 -11.92 -2.37
CA THR A 38 1.43 -12.87 -3.16
C THR A 38 1.28 -14.19 -2.42
N ARG A 39 0.14 -14.84 -2.64
CA ARG A 39 -0.12 -16.21 -2.20
C ARG A 39 -0.25 -17.09 -3.43
N GLU A 40 0.49 -18.20 -3.45
CA GLU A 40 0.33 -19.20 -4.49
C GLU A 40 -0.90 -20.07 -4.21
N LYS A 41 -1.69 -20.29 -5.26
CA LYS A 41 -2.80 -21.24 -5.25
C LYS A 41 -2.27 -22.61 -5.70
N THR A 42 -2.92 -23.70 -5.29
CA THR A 42 -2.63 -25.07 -5.78
C THR A 42 -2.61 -25.17 -7.30
N SER A 43 -3.34 -24.31 -8.00
CA SER A 43 -3.37 -24.22 -9.47
C SER A 43 -2.16 -23.50 -10.08
N GLY A 44 -1.13 -23.15 -9.29
CA GLY A 44 0.09 -22.46 -9.74
C GLY A 44 -0.06 -20.95 -9.99
N THR A 45 -1.27 -20.40 -9.88
CA THR A 45 -1.50 -18.96 -10.04
C THR A 45 -1.15 -18.21 -8.75
N SER A 46 -0.41 -17.11 -8.87
CA SER A 46 -0.13 -16.18 -7.77
C SER A 46 -1.26 -15.15 -7.64
N ILE A 47 -1.86 -15.07 -6.45
CA ILE A 47 -2.93 -14.11 -6.14
C ILE A 47 -2.35 -13.06 -5.20
N LYS A 48 -2.60 -11.78 -5.50
CA LYS A 48 -2.22 -10.67 -4.62
C LYS A 48 -3.06 -10.72 -3.35
N MET A 49 -2.41 -10.68 -2.19
CA MET A 49 -3.10 -10.72 -0.91
C MET A 49 -3.68 -9.34 -0.59
N PRO A 50 -4.99 -9.21 -0.30
CA PRO A 50 -5.56 -7.95 0.14
C PRO A 50 -5.14 -7.63 1.58
N ILE A 51 -4.58 -6.44 1.79
CA ILE A 51 -4.20 -5.97 3.12
C ILE A 51 -5.08 -4.78 3.50
N HIS A 52 -5.48 -4.73 4.78
CA HIS A 52 -6.19 -3.59 5.32
C HIS A 52 -5.22 -2.43 5.56
N PRO A 53 -5.51 -1.19 5.13
CA PRO A 53 -4.58 -0.06 5.24
C PRO A 53 -4.16 0.24 6.69
N SER A 54 -4.99 -0.03 7.70
CA SER A 54 -4.62 0.14 9.12
C SER A 54 -3.50 -0.79 9.62
N LYS A 55 -3.16 -1.85 8.85
CA LYS A 55 -2.05 -2.76 9.18
C LYS A 55 -0.72 -2.33 8.54
N VAL A 56 -0.73 -1.18 7.87
CA VAL A 56 0.33 -0.75 6.96
C VAL A 56 0.79 0.65 7.37
N MET A 57 2.11 0.85 7.36
CA MET A 57 2.75 2.14 7.56
C MET A 57 3.36 2.62 6.25
N ILE A 58 3.20 3.90 5.93
CA ILE A 58 3.83 4.49 4.74
C ILE A 58 5.27 4.85 5.10
N VAL A 59 6.23 4.30 4.36
CA VAL A 59 7.67 4.56 4.53
C VAL A 59 8.14 5.62 3.54
N GLY A 60 7.62 5.59 2.31
CA GLY A 60 7.94 6.54 1.25
C GLY A 60 6.67 7.06 0.60
N LEU A 61 6.55 8.38 0.51
CA LEU A 61 5.46 9.03 -0.21
C LEU A 61 5.88 9.26 -1.65
N ASN A 62 5.04 8.85 -2.61
CA ASN A 62 5.20 9.31 -3.97
C ASN A 62 4.61 10.73 -4.11
N LEU A 63 5.45 11.69 -4.46
CA LEU A 63 5.16 13.12 -4.55
C LEU A 63 5.07 13.63 -6.00
N GLU A 64 4.98 12.75 -6.99
CA GLU A 64 4.83 13.12 -8.41
C GLU A 64 3.61 14.03 -8.69
N ASP A 65 2.60 13.98 -7.83
CA ASP A 65 1.34 14.70 -8.02
C ASP A 65 1.34 16.05 -7.29
N LYS A 66 1.35 17.16 -8.05
CA LYS A 66 1.47 18.54 -7.51
C LYS A 66 0.38 18.87 -6.48
N TRP A 67 -0.86 18.46 -6.73
CA TRP A 67 -1.97 18.66 -5.79
C TRP A 67 -1.79 17.87 -4.48
N ARG A 68 -1.08 16.75 -4.50
CA ARG A 68 -0.77 15.98 -3.28
C ARG A 68 0.26 16.72 -2.43
N ALA A 69 1.27 17.31 -3.06
CA ALA A 69 2.28 18.11 -2.37
C ALA A 69 1.65 19.33 -1.68
N GLU A 70 0.85 20.12 -2.41
CA GLU A 70 0.16 21.29 -1.86
C GLU A 70 -0.79 20.92 -0.70
N ALA A 71 -1.52 19.80 -0.82
CA ALA A 71 -2.40 19.33 0.24
C ALA A 71 -1.65 18.83 1.49
N LEU A 72 -0.43 18.30 1.34
CA LEU A 72 0.42 17.89 2.45
C LEU A 72 1.02 19.11 3.16
N GLU A 73 1.45 20.12 2.41
CA GLU A 73 1.98 21.38 2.96
C GLU A 73 0.91 22.15 3.73
N ARG A 74 -0.30 22.28 3.17
CA ARG A 74 -1.42 22.95 3.83
C ARG A 74 -1.83 22.28 5.15
N LYS A 75 -1.59 20.98 5.31
CA LYS A 75 -1.94 20.23 6.52
C LYS A 75 -0.83 20.18 7.58
N LYS A 76 0.38 20.65 7.22
CA LYS A 76 1.51 20.82 8.15
C LYS A 76 1.49 22.18 8.86
N GLY A 77 0.74 23.15 8.33
CA GLY A 77 0.50 24.47 8.94
C GLY A 77 -0.69 24.47 9.89
#